data_AF-F3KGW5-F1
#
_entry.id   AF-F3KGW5-F1
#
_cell.length_a   1.000
_cell.length_b   1.000
_cell.length_c   1.000
_cell.angle_alpha   90.00
_cell.angle_beta   90.00
_cell.angle_gamma   90.00
#
_symmetry.space_group_name_H-M   'P 1'
#
loop_
_entity.id
_entity.type
_entity.pdbx_description
1 polymer ?
#
loop_
_entity_poly.entity_id
_entity_poly.type
_entity_poly.pdbx_seq_one_letter_code
_entity_poly.pdbx_strand_id
1 'polypeptide(L)'
;MALFYWGIIADYVTVLHTLTVGGIGLIILGMIARISLGHSGRSLTISPWMAVAFVALVFAALLRAILPMLLNELSIAISYGGSIALWVAGFSIFVLCYFPILTKPRLDGRPG
;
A
#
# COMPACT_ATOMS: atom_id res chain seq x y z
N MET A 1 21.76 -24.52 0.98
CA MET A 1 20.41 -25.11 0.77
C MET A 1 19.69 -25.46 2.08
N ALA A 2 20.36 -25.83 3.18
CA ALA A 2 19.69 -26.16 4.45
C ALA A 2 19.00 -24.97 5.18
N LEU A 3 19.49 -23.74 5.00
CA LEU A 3 18.91 -22.53 5.63
C LEU A 3 17.56 -22.10 5.02
N PHE A 4 17.26 -22.55 3.80
CA PHE A 4 15.98 -22.32 3.12
C PHE A 4 14.88 -23.17 3.76
N TYR A 5 15.22 -24.39 4.15
CA TYR A 5 14.32 -25.34 4.84
C TYR A 5 13.96 -24.92 6.25
N TRP A 6 14.76 -24.04 6.87
CA TRP A 6 14.52 -23.54 8.23
C TRP A 6 13.69 -22.25 8.25
N GLY A 7 13.21 -21.76 7.10
CA GLY A 7 12.44 -20.51 7.00
C GLY A 7 13.23 -19.24 7.33
N ILE A 8 14.55 -19.33 7.43
CA ILE A 8 15.43 -18.20 7.81
C ILE A 8 15.68 -17.28 6.61
N ILE A 9 15.66 -17.82 5.39
CA ILE A 9 15.86 -17.06 4.15
C ILE A 9 14.56 -17.08 3.37
N ALA A 10 13.93 -15.91 3.23
CA ALA A 10 12.74 -15.76 2.42
C ALA A 10 13.05 -16.04 0.94
N ASP A 11 12.15 -16.78 0.29
CA ASP A 11 12.22 -17.06 -1.15
C ASP A 11 12.33 -15.76 -1.93
N TYR A 12 13.05 -15.80 -3.06
CA TYR A 12 13.19 -14.66 -3.98
C TYR A 12 11.83 -14.01 -4.32
N VAL A 13 10.80 -14.82 -4.54
CA VAL A 13 9.44 -14.37 -4.83
C VAL A 13 8.83 -13.60 -3.65
N THR A 14 9.06 -14.05 -2.41
CA THR A 14 8.57 -13.40 -1.19
C THR A 14 9.27 -12.06 -0.94
N VAL A 15 10.58 -12.00 -1.19
CA VAL A 15 11.36 -10.76 -1.09
C VAL A 15 10.86 -9.72 -2.11
N LEU A 16 10.66 -10.13 -3.36
CA LEU A 16 10.11 -9.27 -4.40
C LEU A 16 8.70 -8.77 -4.05
N HIS A 17 7.83 -9.64 -3.56
CA HIS A 17 6.48 -9.24 -3.17
C HIS A 17 6.48 -8.30 -1.97
N THR A 18 7.36 -8.51 -1.00
CA THR A 18 7.51 -7.59 0.13
C THR A 18 7.96 -6.21 -0.34
N LEU A 19 8.94 -6.16 -1.25
CA LEU A 19 9.46 -4.91 -1.82
C LEU A 19 8.38 -4.18 -2.64
N THR A 20 7.62 -4.90 -3.45
CA THR A 20 6.62 -4.30 -4.34
C THR A 20 5.35 -3.87 -3.60
N VAL A 21 4.82 -4.72 -2.71
CA VAL A 21 3.62 -4.44 -1.91
C VAL A 21 3.89 -3.31 -0.90
N GLY A 22 5.04 -3.37 -0.22
CA GLY A 22 5.42 -2.39 0.80
C GLY A 22 6.16 -1.19 0.21
N GLY A 23 7.42 -1.39 -0.18
CA GLY A 23 8.31 -0.30 -0.59
C GLY A 23 7.78 0.50 -1.77
N ILE A 24 7.60 -0.15 -2.92
CA ILE A 24 7.15 0.51 -4.15
C ILE A 24 5.70 0.98 -4.00
N GLY A 25 4.81 0.16 -3.44
CA GLY A 25 3.42 0.53 -3.16
C GLY A 25 3.28 1.80 -2.32
N LEU A 26 4.04 1.92 -1.23
CA LEU A 26 4.05 3.11 -0.37
C LEU A 26 4.59 4.34 -1.07
N ILE A 27 5.69 4.19 -1.84
CA ILE A 27 6.26 5.29 -2.62
C ILE A 27 5.26 5.81 -3.63
N ILE A 28 4.63 4.92 -4.40
CA ILE A 28 3.63 5.28 -5.40
C ILE A 28 2.46 6.00 -4.72
N LEU A 29 1.89 5.41 -3.66
CA LEU A 29 0.76 6.01 -2.94
C LEU A 29 1.08 7.42 -2.42
N GLY A 30 2.28 7.62 -1.85
CA GLY A 30 2.75 8.92 -1.40
C GLY A 30 3.00 9.92 -2.52
N MET A 31 3.52 9.47 -3.65
CA MET A 31 3.76 10.30 -4.82
C MET A 31 2.43 10.76 -5.44
N ILE A 32 1.51 9.84 -5.73
CA ILE A 32 0.23 10.16 -6.37
C ILE A 32 -0.66 11.02 -5.48
N ALA A 33 -0.66 10.81 -4.16
CA ALA A 33 -1.42 11.66 -3.23
C ALA A 33 -0.93 13.12 -3.24
N ARG A 34 0.39 13.33 -3.16
CA ARG A 34 0.96 14.69 -3.15
C ARG A 34 0.81 15.41 -4.47
N ILE A 35 1.06 14.73 -5.60
CA ILE A 35 0.94 15.31 -6.94
C ILE A 35 -0.53 15.67 -7.24
N SER A 36 -1.47 14.81 -6.85
CA SER A 36 -2.90 15.08 -7.07
C SER A 36 -3.38 16.36 -6.35
N LEU A 37 -2.94 16.61 -5.10
CA LEU A 37 -3.28 17.84 -4.39
C LEU A 37 -2.55 19.06 -4.97
N GLY A 38 -1.25 18.93 -5.26
CA GLY A 38 -0.41 19.99 -5.79
C GLY A 38 -0.89 20.52 -7.15
N HIS A 39 -1.30 19.63 -8.06
CA HIS A 39 -1.84 20.04 -9.35
C HIS A 39 -3.31 20.44 -9.30
N SER A 40 -4.08 20.10 -8.27
CA SER A 40 -5.49 20.55 -8.15
C SER A 40 -5.65 21.93 -7.50
N GLY A 41 -4.55 22.59 -7.10
CA GLY A 41 -4.57 23.87 -6.40
C GLY A 41 -5.21 23.80 -5.01
N ARG A 42 -5.39 22.58 -4.45
CA ARG A 42 -6.01 22.37 -3.14
C ARG A 42 -4.92 22.35 -2.06
N SER A 43 -5.23 22.89 -0.87
CA SER A 43 -4.31 22.84 0.27
C SER A 43 -3.89 21.39 0.56
N LEU A 44 -2.62 21.18 0.94
CA LEU A 44 -2.08 19.87 1.34
C LEU A 44 -2.62 19.42 2.71
N THR A 45 -3.94 19.47 2.89
CA THR A 45 -4.59 18.88 4.05
C THR A 45 -4.73 17.39 3.81
N ILE A 46 -3.77 16.63 4.36
CA ILE A 46 -3.81 15.17 4.32
C ILE A 46 -5.07 14.73 5.06
N SER A 47 -6.02 14.16 4.33
CA SER A 47 -7.23 13.58 4.93
C SER A 47 -6.82 12.46 5.90
N PRO A 48 -7.45 12.33 7.07
CA PRO A 48 -7.17 11.23 8.01
C PRO A 48 -7.32 9.84 7.35
N TRP A 49 -8.17 9.73 6.33
CA TRP A 49 -8.33 8.53 5.52
C TRP A 49 -7.06 8.11 4.78
N MET A 50 -6.23 9.07 4.36
CA MET A 50 -4.95 8.76 3.71
C MET A 50 -3.94 8.16 4.70
N ALA A 51 -3.96 8.61 5.96
CA ALA A 51 -3.15 7.99 7.00
C ALA A 51 -3.56 6.52 7.21
N VAL A 52 -4.87 6.23 7.21
CA VAL A 52 -5.39 4.85 7.25
C VAL A 52 -4.91 4.04 6.06
N ALA A 53 -4.88 4.61 4.85
CA ALA A 53 -4.37 3.93 3.66
C ALA A 53 -2.87 3.59 3.77
N PHE A 54 -2.04 4.51 4.26
CA PHE A 54 -0.62 4.25 4.49
C PHE A 54 -0.41 3.16 5.54
N VAL A 55 -1.13 3.23 6.66
CA VAL A 55 -1.07 2.23 7.72
C VAL A 55 -1.48 0.86 7.19
N ALA A 56 -2.55 0.78 6.39
CA ALA A 56 -2.99 -0.45 5.76
C ALA A 56 -1.91 -1.07 4.85
N LEU A 57 -1.22 -0.28 4.02
CA LEU A 57 -0.12 -0.76 3.18
C LEU A 57 1.09 -1.23 3.99
N VAL A 58 1.44 -0.55 5.08
CA VAL A 58 2.52 -0.98 5.98
C VAL A 58 2.17 -2.34 6.60
N PHE A 59 0.95 -2.49 7.13
CA PHE A 59 0.49 -3.77 7.66
C PHE A 59 0.43 -4.85 6.58
N ALA A 60 -0.01 -4.53 5.36
CA ALA A 60 0.00 -5.47 4.23
C ALA A 60 1.41 -6.02 3.94
N ALA A 61 2.42 -5.15 4.02
CA ALA A 61 3.83 -5.53 3.84
C ALA A 61 4.36 -6.36 5.00
N LEU A 62 4.02 -6.01 6.25
CA LEU A 62 4.40 -6.79 7.44
C LEU A 62 3.78 -8.19 7.42
N LEU A 63 2.50 -8.31 7.08
CA LEU A 63 1.83 -9.59 6.90
C LEU A 63 2.47 -10.40 5.77
N ARG A 64 3.01 -9.75 4.73
CA ARG A 64 3.68 -10.43 3.61
C ARG A 64 5.09 -10.92 3.96
N ALA A 65 5.80 -10.17 4.80
CA ALA A 65 7.21 -10.43 5.10
C ALA A 65 7.41 -11.32 6.33
N ILE A 66 6.71 -11.01 7.42
CA ILE A 66 7.05 -11.53 8.76
C ILE A 66 6.22 -12.77 9.09
N LEU A 67 4.90 -12.73 8.86
CA LEU A 67 4.01 -13.83 9.23
C LEU A 67 4.34 -15.17 8.57
N PRO A 68 4.71 -15.24 7.27
CA PRO A 68 5.08 -16.50 6.64
C PRO A 68 6.33 -17.15 7.25
N MET A 69 7.20 -16.37 7.89
CA MET A 69 8.40 -16.88 8.56
C MET A 69 8.11 -17.48 9.94
N LEU A 70 6.94 -17.17 10.52
CA LEU A 70 6.56 -17.55 11.89
C LEU A 70 5.47 -18.63 11.94
N LEU A 71 4.83 -18.94 10.81
CA LEU A 71 3.56 -19.68 10.77
C LEU A 71 3.66 -20.96 9.94
N ASN A 72 2.91 -21.99 10.36
CA ASN A 72 2.73 -23.26 9.63
C ASN A 72 1.97 -23.05 8.31
N GLU A 73 2.09 -24.00 7.38
CA GLU A 73 1.60 -23.86 5.99
C GLU A 73 0.13 -23.41 5.84
N LEU A 74 -0.78 -23.90 6.69
CA LEU A 74 -2.20 -23.50 6.65
C LEU A 74 -2.40 -21.99 6.95
N SER A 75 -1.54 -21.42 7.78
CA SER A 75 -1.62 -20.02 8.19
C SER A 75 -0.92 -19.06 7.21
N ILE A 76 -0.12 -19.59 6.28
CA ILE A 76 0.51 -18.80 5.20
C ILE A 76 -0.56 -18.28 4.24
N ALA A 77 -1.55 -19.11 3.88
CA ALA A 77 -2.66 -18.69 3.02
C ALA A 77 -3.47 -17.53 3.63
N ILE A 78 -3.70 -17.57 4.95
CA ILE A 78 -4.40 -16.51 5.68
C ILE A 78 -3.55 -15.22 5.70
N SER A 79 -2.25 -15.34 5.93
CA SER A 79 -1.31 -14.20 5.90
C SER A 79 -1.31 -13.52 4.52
N TYR A 80 -1.23 -14.29 3.44
CA TYR A 80 -1.28 -13.74 2.08
C TYR A 80 -2.64 -13.13 1.74
N GLY A 81 -3.74 -13.79 2.12
CA GLY A 81 -5.09 -13.23 1.96
C GLY A 81 -5.26 -11.91 2.71
N GLY A 82 -4.78 -11.82 3.94
CA GLY A 82 -4.78 -10.59 4.73
C GLY A 82 -3.94 -9.48 4.13
N SER A 83 -2.74 -9.81 3.63
CA SER A 83 -1.88 -8.87 2.90
C SER A 83 -2.59 -8.28 1.67
N ILE A 84 -3.25 -9.12 0.87
CA ILE A 84 -4.01 -8.70 -0.31
C ILE A 84 -5.17 -7.79 0.10
N ALA A 85 -5.95 -8.19 1.10
CA ALA A 85 -7.11 -7.42 1.55
C ALA A 85 -6.72 -6.02 2.04
N LEU A 86 -5.65 -5.91 2.83
CA LEU A 86 -5.14 -4.62 3.31
C LEU A 86 -4.59 -3.73 2.19
N TRP A 87 -3.88 -4.33 1.23
CA TRP A 87 -3.35 -3.60 0.07
C TRP A 87 -4.50 -3.04 -0.78
N VAL A 88 -5.49 -3.88 -1.10
CA VAL A 88 -6.68 -3.47 -1.86
C VAL A 88 -7.45 -2.39 -1.11
N ALA A 89 -7.63 -2.52 0.21
CA ALA A 89 -8.31 -1.52 1.03
C ALA A 89 -7.58 -0.16 0.99
N GLY A 90 -6.25 -0.14 1.14
CA GLY A 90 -5.47 1.10 1.10
C GLY A 90 -5.56 1.83 -0.24
N PHE A 91 -5.41 1.11 -1.36
CA PHE A 91 -5.59 1.69 -2.70
C PHE A 91 -7.05 2.09 -2.98
N SER A 92 -8.03 1.34 -2.47
CA SER A 92 -9.45 1.70 -2.62
C SER A 92 -9.78 2.99 -1.88
N ILE A 93 -9.26 3.18 -0.66
CA ILE A 93 -9.40 4.44 0.08
C ILE A 93 -8.81 5.59 -0.73
N PHE A 94 -7.62 5.40 -1.33
CA PHE A 94 -7.04 6.40 -2.21
C PHE A 94 -7.97 6.76 -3.38
N VAL A 95 -8.46 5.77 -4.12
CA VAL A 95 -9.36 6.00 -5.25
C VAL A 95 -10.62 6.73 -4.79
N LEU A 96 -11.28 6.27 -3.72
CA LEU A 96 -12.51 6.90 -3.24
C LEU A 96 -12.32 8.34 -2.75
N CYS A 97 -11.17 8.66 -2.13
CA CYS A 97 -10.86 10.01 -1.69
C CYS A 97 -10.44 10.93 -2.84
N TYR A 98 -9.61 10.44 -3.78
CA TYR A 98 -8.99 11.26 -4.81
C TYR A 98 -9.75 11.29 -6.14
N PHE A 99 -10.57 10.29 -6.45
CA PHE A 99 -11.42 10.30 -7.64
C PHE A 99 -12.36 11.53 -7.73
N PRO A 100 -13.11 11.92 -6.68
CA PRO A 100 -13.93 13.14 -6.73
C PRO A 100 -13.10 14.43 -6.75
N ILE A 101 -11.85 14.38 -6.28
CA ILE A 101 -10.92 15.51 -6.31
C ILE A 101 -10.45 15.74 -7.75
N LEU A 102 -10.08 14.67 -8.46
CA LEU A 102 -9.55 14.74 -9.83
C LEU A 102 -10.63 14.98 -10.89
N THR A 103 -11.89 14.61 -10.61
CA THR A 103 -13.01 14.81 -11.56
C THR A 103 -13.71 16.16 -11.40
N LYS A 104 -13.44 16.92 -10.33
CA LYS A 104 -14.02 18.25 -10.12
C LYS A 104 -13.11 19.34 -10.71
N PRO A 105 -13.70 20.42 -11.26
CA PRO A 105 -12.92 21.58 -11.72
C PRO A 105 -12.00 22.09 -10.61
N ARG A 106 -10.83 22.58 -11.01
CA ARG A 106 -9.86 23.14 -10.07
C ARG A 106 -10.50 24.28 -9.28
N LEU A 107 -10.22 24.32 -7.98
CA LEU A 107 -10.73 25.38 -7.10
C LEU A 107 -10.04 26.73 -7.35
N ASP A 108 -8.91 26.74 -8.05
CA ASP A 108 -8.11 27.95 -8.35
C ASP A 108 -8.52 28.67 -9.66
N GLY A 109 -9.50 28.14 -10.40
CA GLY A 109 -10.08 28.80 -11.58
C GLY A 109 -9.13 28.93 -12.79
N ARG A 110 -7.95 28.29 -12.75
CA ARG A 110 -6.99 28.29 -13.88
C ARG A 110 -7.36 27.20 -14.89
N PRO A 111 -7.07 27.38 -16.19
CA PRO A 111 -7.31 26.33 -17.18
C PRO A 111 -6.46 25.10 -16.83
N GLY A 112 -7.13 23.98 -16.58
CA GLY A 112 -6.55 22.69 -16.19
C GLY A 112 -7.59 21.75 -15.60
#